data_AF-A0A813TVR6-F1
#
_entry.id   AF-A0A813TVR6-F1
#
_cell.length_a   1.000
_cell.length_b   1.000
_cell.length_c   1.000
_cell.angle_alpha   90.00
_cell.angle_beta   90.00
_cell.angle_gamma   90.00
#
_symmetry.space_group_name_H-M   'P 1'
#
loop_
_entity.id
_entity.type
_entity.pdbx_description
1 polymer ?
#
loop_
_entity_poly.entity_id
_entity_poly.type
_entity_poly.pdbx_seq_one_letter_code
_entity_poly.pdbx_strand_id
1 'polypeptide(L)'
;MAPRPAYISSSWSKTKFSLFLIGKILFIPCCIFIIYHILINKRPRQSLHNHVILILLFYNFLQLILDLPMTMDYSRLRFVSPFSHSLCLVWQFIDFGIWYGGIFLMFWTSVERHILIFHSNLIQTTQKRLLFHYIPLLFFSLYPPILYFYLIFLYPCNHVLIDTDVRCGAMSYANSLASWFDIYDSIVNYIAPLLLIAVFSMALIVRFVKQRRRLQQATTWRQCRNNRFISILISICEIMIVCHFKVYFSL
;
A
#
# COMPACT_ATOMS: atom_id res chain seq x y z
N MET A 1 6.83 38.91 -11.22
CA MET A 1 5.96 38.36 -12.29
C MET A 1 6.20 36.86 -12.30
N ALA A 2 5.32 36.07 -11.68
CA ALA A 2 5.48 34.62 -11.68
C ALA A 2 5.20 34.10 -13.10
N PRO A 3 6.04 33.21 -13.64
CA PRO A 3 5.82 32.63 -14.96
C PRO A 3 4.47 31.90 -14.99
N ARG A 4 3.67 32.13 -16.04
CA ARG A 4 2.42 31.39 -16.23
C ARG A 4 2.77 29.89 -16.32
N PRO A 5 2.12 29.02 -15.54
CA PRO A 5 2.39 27.59 -15.63
C PRO A 5 2.14 27.11 -17.06
N ALA A 6 3.08 26.32 -17.59
CA ALA A 6 2.99 25.73 -18.91
C ALA A 6 1.63 25.02 -19.06
N TYR A 7 0.93 25.29 -20.15
CA TYR A 7 -0.42 24.81 -20.42
C TYR A 7 -0.37 23.30 -20.67
N ILE A 8 -0.38 22.49 -19.60
CA ILE A 8 -0.54 21.03 -19.68
C ILE A 8 -1.86 20.79 -20.42
N SER A 9 -1.83 20.06 -21.53
CA SER A 9 -3.00 19.94 -22.39
C SER A 9 -4.16 19.31 -21.62
N SER A 10 -5.33 19.97 -21.70
CA SER A 10 -6.54 19.63 -20.94
C SER A 10 -7.03 18.18 -21.14
N SER A 11 -6.57 17.51 -22.19
CA SER A 11 -6.90 16.12 -22.52
C SER A 11 -6.32 15.14 -21.49
N TRP A 12 -5.07 15.31 -21.05
CA TRP A 12 -4.42 14.38 -20.12
C TRP A 12 -5.12 14.33 -18.75
N SER A 13 -5.55 15.48 -18.24
CA SER A 13 -6.30 15.57 -16.98
C SER A 13 -7.61 14.79 -17.03
N LYS A 14 -8.33 14.88 -18.15
CA LYS A 14 -9.60 14.18 -18.34
C LYS A 14 -9.38 12.67 -18.35
N THR A 15 -8.37 12.18 -19.06
CA THR A 15 -8.05 10.75 -19.11
C THR A 15 -7.64 10.22 -17.73
N LYS A 16 -6.76 10.93 -17.00
CA LYS A 16 -6.37 10.54 -15.62
C LYS A 16 -7.61 10.44 -14.71
N PHE A 17 -8.46 11.47 -14.73
CA PHE A 17 -9.68 11.51 -13.93
C PHE A 17 -10.65 10.35 -14.27
N SER A 18 -10.89 10.10 -15.55
CA SER A 18 -11.77 9.01 -15.99
C SER A 18 -11.24 7.63 -15.58
N LEU A 19 -9.93 7.40 -15.71
CA LEU A 19 -9.31 6.14 -15.29
C LEU A 19 -9.46 5.92 -13.77
N PHE A 20 -9.19 6.95 -12.97
CA PHE A 20 -9.36 6.86 -11.51
C PHE A 20 -10.82 6.64 -11.11
N LEU A 21 -11.77 7.29 -11.77
CA LEU A 21 -13.18 7.12 -11.50
C LEU A 21 -13.67 5.69 -11.80
N ILE A 22 -13.31 5.15 -12.96
CA ILE A 22 -13.67 3.78 -13.35
C ILE A 22 -13.05 2.78 -12.38
N GLY A 23 -11.75 2.93 -12.09
CA GLY A 23 -11.04 2.07 -11.12
C GLY A 23 -11.71 2.09 -9.75
N LYS A 24 -12.11 3.26 -9.27
CA LYS A 24 -12.82 3.42 -7.99
C LYS A 24 -14.17 2.71 -7.96
N ILE A 25 -14.99 2.90 -8.99
CA ILE A 25 -16.33 2.28 -9.09
C ILE A 25 -16.23 0.75 -9.09
N LEU A 26 -15.22 0.18 -9.76
CA LEU A 26 -15.02 -1.26 -9.81
C LEU A 26 -14.42 -1.81 -8.50
N PHE A 27 -13.48 -1.09 -7.89
CA PHE A 27 -12.70 -1.61 -6.77
C PHE A 27 -13.39 -1.50 -5.41
N ILE A 28 -14.18 -0.44 -5.14
CA ILE A 28 -14.94 -0.28 -3.88
C ILE A 28 -15.85 -1.49 -3.59
N PRO A 29 -16.78 -1.89 -4.47
CA PRO A 29 -17.70 -3.00 -4.17
C PRO A 29 -16.96 -4.32 -4.01
N CYS A 30 -15.89 -4.53 -4.79
CA CYS A 30 -15.03 -5.70 -4.65
C CYS A 30 -14.37 -5.77 -3.26
N CYS A 31 -13.78 -4.66 -2.80
CA CYS A 31 -13.19 -4.58 -1.46
C CYS A 31 -14.21 -4.82 -0.36
N ILE A 32 -15.37 -4.15 -0.42
CA ILE A 32 -16.44 -4.31 0.58
C ILE A 32 -16.90 -5.77 0.61
N PHE A 33 -17.12 -6.39 -0.56
CA PHE A 33 -17.53 -7.80 -0.65
C PHE A 33 -16.51 -8.75 -0.01
N ILE A 34 -15.21 -8.56 -0.30
CA ILE A 34 -14.16 -9.43 0.26
C ILE A 34 -14.04 -9.23 1.77
N ILE A 35 -14.03 -7.99 2.26
CA ILE A 35 -13.99 -7.69 3.70
C ILE A 35 -15.21 -8.30 4.40
N TYR A 36 -16.41 -8.09 3.86
CA TYR A 36 -17.66 -8.65 4.37
C TYR A 36 -17.59 -10.19 4.45
N HIS A 37 -17.15 -10.83 3.36
CA HIS A 37 -17.03 -12.29 3.28
C HIS A 37 -16.03 -12.85 4.30
N ILE A 38 -14.87 -12.20 4.51
CA ILE A 38 -13.86 -12.63 5.49
C ILE A 38 -14.39 -12.44 6.92
N LEU A 39 -15.09 -11.35 7.22
CA LEU A 39 -15.58 -11.03 8.57
C LEU A 39 -16.71 -11.97 9.02
N ILE A 40 -17.64 -12.30 8.13
CA ILE A 40 -18.82 -13.11 8.46
C ILE A 40 -18.50 -14.60 8.53
N ASN A 41 -17.69 -15.10 7.61
CA ASN A 41 -17.40 -16.52 7.58
C ASN A 41 -16.31 -16.90 8.58
N LYS A 42 -16.64 -17.77 9.54
CA LYS A 42 -15.68 -18.23 10.58
C LYS A 42 -14.46 -18.95 10.01
N ARG A 43 -14.66 -19.76 8.96
CA ARG A 43 -13.59 -20.57 8.33
C ARG A 43 -12.45 -19.71 7.75
N PRO A 44 -12.71 -18.73 6.85
CA PRO A 44 -11.64 -17.86 6.35
C PRO A 44 -11.00 -17.04 7.47
N ARG A 45 -11.77 -16.57 8.47
CA ARG A 45 -11.21 -15.81 9.58
C ARG A 45 -10.17 -16.57 10.41
N GLN A 46 -10.21 -17.89 10.46
CA GLN A 46 -9.23 -18.69 11.20
C GLN A 46 -7.90 -18.89 10.47
N SER A 47 -7.84 -18.60 9.17
CA SER A 47 -6.61 -18.69 8.39
C SER A 47 -5.73 -17.47 8.66
N LEU A 48 -4.50 -17.69 9.10
CA LEU A 48 -3.55 -16.60 9.42
C LEU A 48 -3.32 -15.66 8.24
N HIS A 49 -3.26 -16.22 7.04
CA HIS A 49 -3.07 -15.43 5.83
C HIS A 49 -4.20 -14.38 5.63
N ASN A 50 -5.42 -14.71 6.05
CA ASN A 50 -6.56 -13.82 5.86
C ASN A 50 -6.54 -12.63 6.82
N HIS A 51 -5.82 -12.71 7.95
CA HIS A 51 -5.63 -11.54 8.83
C HIS A 51 -4.79 -10.47 8.13
N VAL A 52 -3.68 -10.87 7.50
CA VAL A 52 -2.81 -9.92 6.80
C VAL A 52 -3.52 -9.33 5.58
N ILE A 53 -4.22 -10.17 4.80
CA ILE A 53 -5.04 -9.69 3.68
C ILE A 53 -6.11 -8.70 4.17
N LEU A 54 -6.78 -8.97 5.30
CA LEU A 54 -7.81 -8.07 5.82
C LEU A 54 -7.25 -6.70 6.18
N ILE A 55 -6.10 -6.64 6.86
CA ILE A 55 -5.45 -5.37 7.20
C ILE A 55 -4.99 -4.66 5.92
N LEU A 56 -4.38 -5.37 4.97
CA LEU A 56 -3.95 -4.78 3.71
C LEU A 56 -5.14 -4.21 2.90
N LEU A 57 -6.26 -4.94 2.83
CA LEU A 57 -7.49 -4.46 2.21
C LEU A 57 -8.06 -3.23 2.92
N PHE A 58 -7.95 -3.16 4.24
CA PHE A 58 -8.36 -1.99 5.01
C PHE A 58 -7.51 -0.77 4.65
N TYR A 59 -6.19 -0.91 4.53
CA TYR A 59 -5.30 0.17 4.08
C TYR A 59 -5.66 0.65 2.67
N ASN A 60 -5.80 -0.27 1.72
CA ASN A 60 -6.20 0.05 0.35
C ASN A 60 -7.58 0.73 0.30
N PHE A 61 -8.52 0.30 1.15
CA PHE A 61 -9.84 0.92 1.25
C PHE A 61 -9.74 2.35 1.78
N LEU A 62 -8.93 2.62 2.81
CA LEU A 62 -8.71 3.97 3.33
C LEU A 62 -8.11 4.89 2.26
N GLN A 63 -7.11 4.44 1.51
CA GLN A 63 -6.53 5.23 0.42
C GLN A 63 -7.56 5.55 -0.68
N LEU A 64 -8.35 4.56 -1.05
CA LEU A 64 -9.36 4.70 -2.10
C LEU A 64 -10.50 5.65 -1.72
N ILE A 65 -10.89 5.65 -0.44
CA ILE A 65 -11.99 6.47 0.07
C ILE A 65 -11.51 7.87 0.44
N LEU A 66 -10.28 8.02 0.93
CA LEU A 66 -9.79 9.30 1.45
C LEU A 66 -8.85 10.00 0.47
N ASP A 67 -7.76 9.36 0.05
CA ASP A 67 -6.74 9.98 -0.81
C ASP A 67 -7.22 10.18 -2.25
N LEU A 68 -7.79 9.13 -2.86
CA LEU A 68 -8.15 9.18 -4.27
C LEU A 68 -9.15 10.30 -4.61
N PRO A 69 -10.21 10.59 -3.81
CA PRO A 69 -11.09 11.73 -4.09
C PRO A 69 -10.39 13.09 -4.02
N MET A 70 -9.50 13.30 -3.04
CA MET A 70 -8.74 14.55 -2.90
C MET A 70 -7.82 14.74 -4.10
N THR A 71 -7.13 13.67 -4.51
CA THR A 71 -6.30 13.64 -5.72
C THR A 71 -7.08 13.88 -7.00
N MET A 72 -8.27 13.29 -7.13
CA MET A 72 -9.15 13.49 -8.27
C MET A 72 -9.65 14.93 -8.36
N ASP A 73 -10.01 15.54 -7.22
CA ASP A 73 -10.47 16.93 -7.20
C ASP A 73 -9.33 17.90 -7.51
N TYR A 74 -8.14 17.68 -6.95
CA TYR A 74 -6.93 18.43 -7.32
C TYR A 74 -6.57 18.26 -8.81
N SER A 75 -6.70 17.06 -9.37
CA SER A 75 -6.46 16.81 -10.79
C SER A 75 -7.43 17.59 -11.70
N ARG A 76 -8.64 17.87 -11.20
CA ARG A 76 -9.69 18.64 -11.89
C ARG A 76 -9.49 20.16 -11.73
N LEU A 77 -9.26 20.62 -10.51
CA LEU A 77 -9.21 22.04 -10.16
C LEU A 77 -7.82 22.66 -10.31
N ARG A 78 -6.75 21.86 -10.19
CA ARG A 78 -5.34 22.28 -10.12
C ARG A 78 -4.96 23.08 -8.87
N PHE A 79 -5.85 23.10 -7.88
CA PHE A 79 -5.61 23.63 -6.54
C PHE A 79 -6.46 22.84 -5.54
N VAL A 80 -6.14 22.95 -4.26
CA VAL A 80 -6.85 22.26 -3.17
C VAL A 80 -8.11 23.02 -2.77
N SER A 81 -9.28 22.37 -2.83
CA SER A 81 -10.56 22.96 -2.44
C SER A 81 -11.40 22.00 -1.59
N PRO A 82 -11.91 22.40 -0.41
CA PRO A 82 -11.65 23.67 0.28
C PRO A 82 -10.21 23.71 0.83
N PHE A 83 -9.52 24.83 0.65
CA PHE A 83 -8.19 24.99 1.25
C PHE A 83 -8.32 25.24 2.76
N SER A 84 -7.79 24.32 3.56
CA SER A 84 -7.68 24.49 5.01
C SER A 84 -6.45 23.77 5.54
N HIS A 85 -5.87 24.32 6.61
CA HIS A 85 -4.67 23.77 7.23
C HIS A 85 -4.86 22.31 7.66
N SER A 86 -5.96 22.00 8.34
CA SER A 86 -6.28 20.65 8.81
C SER A 86 -6.46 19.65 7.67
N LEU A 87 -7.12 20.05 6.56
CA LEU A 87 -7.29 19.17 5.41
C LEU A 87 -5.93 18.81 4.79
N CYS A 88 -5.03 19.79 4.66
CA CYS A 88 -3.69 19.56 4.13
C CYS A 88 -2.88 18.58 4.98
N LEU A 89 -2.87 18.75 6.32
CA LEU A 89 -2.16 17.84 7.21
C LEU A 89 -2.76 16.42 7.17
N VAL A 90 -4.08 16.31 7.18
CA VAL A 90 -4.77 15.01 7.05
C VAL A 90 -4.44 14.36 5.70
N TRP A 91 -4.43 15.13 4.61
CA TRP A 91 -4.09 14.60 3.30
C TRP A 91 -2.65 14.13 3.22
N GLN A 92 -1.69 14.93 3.71
CA GLN A 92 -0.29 14.49 3.84
C GLN A 92 -0.17 13.23 4.70
N PHE A 93 -0.90 13.13 5.81
CA PHE A 93 -0.88 11.93 6.65
C PHE A 93 -1.42 10.69 5.94
N ILE A 94 -2.50 10.82 5.18
CA ILE A 94 -3.04 9.70 4.41
C ILE A 94 -2.04 9.29 3.32
N ASP A 95 -1.51 10.28 2.60
CA ASP A 95 -0.59 10.02 1.49
C ASP A 95 0.75 9.43 1.93
N PHE A 96 1.31 9.85 3.07
CA PHE A 96 2.58 9.29 3.55
C PHE A 96 2.34 8.16 4.56
N GLY A 97 1.60 8.41 5.64
CA GLY A 97 1.37 7.45 6.71
C GLY A 97 0.66 6.18 6.26
N ILE A 98 -0.51 6.33 5.63
CA ILE A 98 -1.30 5.17 5.20
C ILE A 98 -0.65 4.49 3.99
N TRP A 99 -0.09 5.25 3.05
CA TRP A 99 0.56 4.64 1.88
C TRP A 99 1.83 3.86 2.20
N TYR A 100 2.74 4.43 3.00
CA TYR A 100 3.89 3.67 3.47
C TYR A 100 3.47 2.49 4.35
N GLY A 101 2.43 2.64 5.17
CA GLY A 101 1.81 1.53 5.91
C GLY A 101 1.40 0.37 4.98
N GLY A 102 0.75 0.69 3.85
CA GLY A 102 0.39 -0.28 2.82
C GLY A 102 1.62 -1.00 2.23
N ILE A 103 2.70 -0.26 1.93
CA ILE A 103 3.96 -0.84 1.42
C ILE A 103 4.59 -1.78 2.44
N PHE A 104 4.69 -1.38 3.71
CA PHE A 104 5.26 -2.21 4.78
C PHE A 104 4.42 -3.48 5.00
N LEU A 105 3.09 -3.39 4.90
CA LEU A 105 2.20 -4.55 4.97
C LEU A 105 2.35 -5.48 3.76
N MET A 106 2.50 -4.95 2.54
CA MET A 106 2.78 -5.76 1.35
C MET A 106 4.13 -6.47 1.46
N PHE A 107 5.14 -5.78 1.98
CA PHE A 107 6.44 -6.37 2.29
C PHE A 107 6.29 -7.52 3.30
N TRP A 108 5.62 -7.28 4.43
CA TRP A 108 5.40 -8.31 5.43
C TRP A 108 4.58 -9.48 4.87
N THR A 109 3.53 -9.24 4.09
CA THR A 109 2.73 -10.27 3.42
C THR A 109 3.61 -11.17 2.55
N SER A 110 4.57 -10.57 1.82
CA SER A 110 5.50 -11.29 0.97
C SER A 110 6.43 -12.18 1.79
N VAL A 111 6.97 -11.68 2.90
CA VAL A 111 7.82 -12.44 3.84
C VAL A 111 7.02 -13.56 4.52
N GLU A 112 5.85 -13.25 5.06
CA GLU A 112 4.97 -14.20 5.74
C GLU A 112 4.61 -15.38 4.83
N ARG A 113 4.29 -15.12 3.56
CA ARG A 113 4.03 -16.17 2.56
C ARG A 113 5.23 -17.10 2.41
N HIS A 114 6.47 -16.59 2.42
CA HIS A 114 7.65 -17.47 2.41
C HIS A 114 7.73 -18.31 3.67
N ILE A 115 7.52 -17.72 4.84
CA ILE A 115 7.57 -18.45 6.11
C ILE A 115 6.51 -19.56 6.12
N LEU A 116 5.27 -19.25 5.73
CA LEU A 116 4.17 -20.23 5.70
C LEU A 116 4.45 -21.40 4.73
N ILE A 117 5.07 -21.13 3.58
CA ILE A 117 5.35 -22.15 2.57
C ILE A 117 6.58 -23.00 2.91
N PHE A 118 7.66 -22.38 3.40
CA PHE A 118 8.95 -23.06 3.59
C PHE A 118 9.23 -23.47 5.02
N HIS A 119 8.57 -22.83 5.98
CA HIS A 119 8.83 -22.98 7.41
C HIS A 119 7.53 -23.08 8.20
N SER A 120 6.59 -23.92 7.75
CA SER A 120 5.29 -24.13 8.43
C SER A 120 5.43 -24.49 9.92
N ASN A 121 6.52 -25.18 10.29
CA ASN A 121 6.87 -25.53 11.67
C ASN A 121 7.11 -24.31 12.58
N LEU A 122 7.42 -23.13 12.01
CA LEU A 122 7.55 -21.88 12.76
C LEU A 122 6.19 -21.30 13.18
N ILE A 123 5.07 -21.79 12.67
CA ILE A 123 3.73 -21.22 12.94
C ILE A 123 2.80 -22.24 13.65
N GLN A 124 3.34 -23.43 13.96
CA GLN A 124 2.57 -24.54 14.51
C GLN A 124 2.04 -24.24 15.93
N THR A 125 2.85 -23.66 16.81
CA THR A 125 2.46 -23.35 18.20
C THR A 125 1.94 -21.92 18.36
N THR A 126 1.12 -21.69 19.38
CA THR A 126 0.52 -20.37 19.68
C THR A 126 1.58 -19.31 19.98
N GLN A 127 2.61 -19.65 20.76
CA GLN A 127 3.72 -18.74 21.07
C GLN A 127 4.51 -18.35 19.82
N LYS A 128 4.85 -19.32 18.96
CA LYS A 128 5.57 -19.02 17.73
C LYS A 128 4.70 -18.22 16.76
N ARG A 129 3.39 -18.48 16.71
CA ARG A 129 2.45 -17.66 15.94
C ARG A 129 2.36 -16.22 16.45
N LEU A 130 2.39 -16.00 17.76
CA LEU A 130 2.48 -14.65 18.32
C LEU A 130 3.75 -13.94 17.82
N LEU A 131 4.90 -14.62 17.91
CA LEU A 131 6.20 -14.07 17.55
C LEU A 131 6.42 -13.85 16.05
N PHE A 132 6.03 -14.81 15.21
CA PHE A 132 6.34 -14.80 13.77
C PHE A 132 5.19 -14.30 12.89
N HIS A 133 3.99 -14.08 13.44
CA HIS A 133 2.86 -13.56 12.68
C HIS A 133 2.31 -12.28 13.30
N TYR A 134 1.80 -12.32 14.54
CA TYR A 134 1.08 -11.18 15.12
C TYR A 134 1.97 -9.99 15.48
N ILE A 135 3.13 -10.21 16.11
CA ILE A 135 4.05 -9.13 16.49
C ILE A 135 4.58 -8.38 15.25
N PRO A 136 5.13 -9.05 14.22
CA PRO A 136 5.57 -8.36 13.02
C PRO A 136 4.41 -7.70 12.30
N LEU A 137 3.25 -8.36 12.18
CA LEU A 137 2.07 -7.76 11.54
C LEU A 137 1.67 -6.45 12.23
N LEU A 138 1.65 -6.42 13.56
CA LEU A 138 1.34 -5.21 14.32
C LEU A 138 2.42 -4.14 14.11
N PHE A 139 3.70 -4.52 14.15
CA PHE A 139 4.82 -3.62 13.92
C PHE A 139 4.76 -2.99 12.52
N PHE A 140 4.70 -3.80 11.46
CA PHE A 140 4.65 -3.34 10.07
C PHE A 140 3.37 -2.54 9.76
N SER A 141 2.26 -2.83 10.45
CA SER A 141 1.02 -2.06 10.34
C SER A 141 1.12 -0.69 11.03
N LEU A 142 1.68 -0.62 12.24
CA LEU A 142 1.61 0.60 13.05
C LEU A 142 2.83 1.52 12.88
N TYR A 143 3.99 0.98 12.50
CA TYR A 143 5.23 1.76 12.42
C TYR A 143 5.11 2.98 11.49
N PRO A 144 4.72 2.86 10.21
CA PRO A 144 4.67 4.03 9.33
C PRO A 144 3.60 5.05 9.76
N PRO A 145 2.34 4.68 10.06
CA PRO A 145 1.35 5.64 10.54
C PRO A 145 1.80 6.37 11.81
N ILE A 146 2.39 5.69 12.79
CA ILE A 146 2.84 6.36 14.03
C ILE A 146 3.97 7.35 13.71
N LEU A 147 4.95 6.94 12.90
CA LEU A 147 6.06 7.80 12.50
C LEU A 147 5.56 9.07 11.80
N TYR A 148 4.75 8.93 10.75
CA TYR A 148 4.25 10.10 10.01
C TYR A 148 3.22 10.90 10.79
N PHE A 149 2.45 10.28 11.69
CA PHE A 149 1.59 11.04 12.60
C PHE A 149 2.43 11.99 13.48
N TYR A 150 3.50 11.48 14.06
CA TYR A 150 4.42 12.31 14.85
C TYR A 150 5.06 13.41 13.99
N LEU A 151 5.60 13.07 12.83
CA LEU A 151 6.31 14.02 11.96
C LEU A 151 5.40 15.11 11.39
N ILE A 152 4.12 14.81 11.13
CA ILE A 152 3.19 15.75 10.49
C ILE A 152 2.43 16.59 11.53
N PHE A 153 1.98 15.99 12.63
CA PHE A 153 1.11 16.68 13.61
C PHE A 153 1.84 17.18 14.85
N LEU A 154 2.93 16.53 15.28
CA LEU A 154 3.57 16.79 16.57
C LEU A 154 4.94 17.46 16.44
N TYR A 155 5.64 17.27 15.31
CA TYR A 155 6.97 17.83 15.12
C TYR A 155 6.92 19.36 14.95
N PRO A 156 7.66 20.14 15.77
CA PRO A 156 7.56 21.59 15.77
C PRO A 156 8.25 22.16 14.53
N CYS A 157 7.44 22.54 13.53
CA CYS A 157 7.94 23.15 12.30
C CYS A 157 6.95 24.20 11.78
N ASN A 158 7.47 25.18 11.04
CA ASN A 158 6.63 26.19 10.42
C ASN A 158 6.05 25.60 9.13
N HIS A 159 4.77 25.24 9.16
CA HIS A 159 4.07 24.72 8.00
C HIS A 159 3.87 25.80 6.94
N VAL A 160 4.58 25.69 5.82
CA VAL A 160 4.33 26.48 4.61
C VAL A 160 3.46 25.63 3.69
N LEU A 161 2.16 25.92 3.65
CA LEU A 161 1.20 25.21 2.81
C LEU A 161 0.88 26.03 1.56
N ILE A 162 0.93 25.39 0.40
CA ILE A 162 0.68 26.00 -0.91
C ILE A 162 -0.50 25.28 -1.55
N ASP A 163 -1.60 26.00 -1.81
CA ASP A 163 -2.83 25.45 -2.35
C ASP A 163 -2.72 24.96 -3.80
N THR A 164 -1.76 25.49 -4.56
CA THR A 164 -1.49 25.06 -5.94
C THR A 164 -0.67 23.77 -6.02
N ASP A 165 -0.03 23.36 -4.92
CA ASP A 165 0.80 22.17 -4.89
C ASP A 165 0.00 20.94 -4.47
N VAL A 166 0.34 19.79 -5.06
CA VAL A 166 -0.24 18.51 -4.69
C VAL A 166 0.05 18.24 -3.21
N ARG A 167 -0.96 17.79 -2.45
CA ARG A 167 -0.85 17.56 -0.99
C ARG A 167 -0.43 18.83 -0.22
N CYS A 168 -0.77 20.00 -0.75
CA CYS A 168 -0.49 21.30 -0.20
C CYS A 168 1.00 21.66 -0.06
N GLY A 169 1.88 21.04 -0.86
CA GLY A 169 3.31 21.33 -0.87
C GLY A 169 4.17 20.26 -0.21
N ALA A 170 5.45 20.59 -0.03
CA ALA A 170 6.42 19.70 0.61
C ALA A 170 6.12 19.52 2.11
N MET A 171 6.56 18.40 2.67
CA MET A 171 6.46 18.17 4.11
C MET A 171 7.33 19.17 4.87
N SER A 172 6.77 19.79 5.90
CA SER A 172 7.42 20.84 6.68
C SER A 172 8.70 20.38 7.39
N TYR A 173 8.76 19.09 7.76
CA TYR A 173 9.94 18.53 8.41
C TYR A 173 11.12 18.35 7.44
N ALA A 174 10.90 18.34 6.12
CA ALA A 174 11.96 18.08 5.13
C ALA A 174 13.06 19.16 5.15
N ASN A 175 12.72 20.40 5.49
CA ASN A 175 13.68 21.52 5.56
C ASN A 175 14.27 21.73 6.96
N SER A 176 13.65 21.16 8.00
CA SER A 176 14.01 21.41 9.41
C SER A 176 14.77 20.24 10.03
N LEU A 177 14.50 19.01 9.60
CA LEU A 177 15.31 17.85 9.96
C LEU A 177 16.64 17.87 9.19
N ALA A 178 17.64 17.23 9.78
CA ALA A 178 18.92 17.05 9.13
C ALA A 178 18.75 16.22 7.84
N SER A 179 19.55 16.54 6.82
CA SER A 179 19.48 15.93 5.48
C SER A 179 19.61 14.40 5.47
N TRP A 180 20.22 13.81 6.50
CA TRP A 180 20.27 12.35 6.64
C TRP A 180 18.88 11.71 6.82
N PHE A 181 17.91 12.43 7.37
CA PHE A 181 16.56 11.92 7.60
C PHE A 181 15.82 11.73 6.27
N ASP A 182 15.98 12.63 5.31
CA ASP A 182 15.39 12.50 3.97
C ASP A 182 15.92 11.25 3.23
N ILE A 183 17.22 10.99 3.37
CA ILE A 183 17.86 9.78 2.85
C ILE A 183 17.32 8.54 3.57
N TYR A 184 17.20 8.60 4.91
CA TYR A 184 16.62 7.51 5.70
C TYR A 184 15.18 7.21 5.26
N ASP A 185 14.35 8.23 5.13
CA ASP A 185 12.95 8.10 4.75
C ASP A 185 12.81 7.46 3.37
N SER A 186 13.55 8.00 2.39
CA SER A 186 13.56 7.49 1.03
C SER A 186 14.08 6.05 0.93
N ILE A 187 15.13 5.69 1.67
CA ILE A 187 15.73 4.35 1.57
C ILE A 187 14.92 3.34 2.39
N VAL A 188 14.72 3.61 3.68
CA VAL A 188 14.17 2.65 4.65
C VAL A 188 12.66 2.54 4.52
N ASN A 189 11.96 3.67 4.34
CA ASN A 189 10.49 3.65 4.29
C ASN A 189 9.95 3.40 2.87
N TYR A 190 10.75 3.61 1.83
CA TYR A 190 10.29 3.43 0.45
C TYR A 190 11.08 2.40 -0.37
N ILE A 191 12.35 2.67 -0.69
CA ILE A 191 13.10 1.89 -1.69
C ILE A 191 13.36 0.46 -1.20
N ALA A 192 13.83 0.28 0.03
CA ALA A 192 14.19 -1.03 0.55
C ALA A 192 12.97 -1.98 0.67
N PRO A 193 11.82 -1.59 1.27
CA PRO A 193 10.62 -2.41 1.26
C PRO A 193 10.17 -2.79 -0.15
N LEU A 194 10.22 -1.86 -1.11
CA LEU A 194 9.81 -2.11 -2.49
C LEU A 194 10.72 -3.14 -3.19
N LEU A 195 12.04 -2.99 -3.05
CA LEU A 195 13.00 -3.95 -3.59
C LEU A 195 12.84 -5.33 -2.96
N LEU A 196 12.63 -5.39 -1.65
CA LEU A 196 12.41 -6.65 -0.95
C LEU A 196 11.10 -7.33 -1.37
N ILE A 197 10.01 -6.58 -1.54
CA ILE A 197 8.75 -7.09 -2.12
C ILE A 197 9.03 -7.74 -3.48
N ALA A 198 9.77 -7.07 -4.36
CA ALA A 198 10.11 -7.59 -5.67
C ALA A 198 10.95 -8.89 -5.57
N VAL A 199 11.99 -8.89 -4.73
CA VAL A 199 12.86 -10.06 -4.53
C VAL A 199 12.09 -11.26 -3.98
N PHE A 200 11.31 -11.07 -2.92
CA PHE A 200 10.48 -12.13 -2.34
C PHE A 200 9.43 -12.62 -3.35
N SER A 201 8.73 -11.72 -4.04
CA SER A 201 7.74 -12.10 -5.05
C SER A 201 8.35 -12.93 -6.18
N MET A 202 9.52 -12.53 -6.69
CA MET A 202 10.25 -13.29 -7.70
C MET A 202 10.72 -14.65 -7.18
N ALA A 203 11.20 -14.72 -5.94
CA ALA A 203 11.59 -15.97 -5.30
C ALA A 203 10.40 -16.95 -5.17
N LEU A 204 9.21 -16.47 -4.82
CA LEU A 204 7.98 -17.29 -4.81
C LEU A 204 7.63 -17.82 -6.19
N ILE A 205 7.68 -16.97 -7.23
CA ILE A 205 7.35 -17.36 -8.60
C ILE A 205 8.32 -18.45 -9.09
N VAL A 206 9.63 -18.23 -8.94
CA VAL A 206 10.66 -19.19 -9.37
C VAL A 206 10.47 -20.53 -8.66
N ARG A 207 10.23 -20.52 -7.35
CA ARG A 207 10.02 -21.75 -6.59
C ARG A 207 8.70 -22.42 -6.94
N PHE A 208 7.63 -21.67 -7.18
CA PHE A 208 6.35 -22.20 -7.65
C PHE A 208 6.51 -22.91 -8.99
N VAL A 209 7.24 -22.32 -9.94
CA VAL A 209 7.55 -22.96 -11.23
C VAL A 209 8.37 -24.24 -11.03
N LYS A 210 9.41 -24.22 -10.19
CA LYS A 210 10.21 -25.42 -9.88
C LYS A 210 9.37 -26.52 -9.23
N GLN A 211 8.52 -26.17 -8.26
CA GLN A 211 7.63 -27.12 -7.57
C GLN A 211 6.58 -27.70 -8.53
N ARG A 212 6.00 -26.87 -9.40
CA ARG A 212 5.06 -27.32 -10.42
C ARG A 212 5.69 -28.34 -11.36
N ARG A 213 6.92 -28.09 -11.84
CA ARG A 213 7.64 -29.03 -12.72
C ARG A 213 7.87 -30.39 -12.04
N ARG A 214 8.19 -30.40 -10.74
CA ARG A 214 8.34 -31.65 -9.97
C ARG A 214 7.01 -32.37 -9.77
N LEU A 215 5.94 -31.64 -9.44
CA LEU A 215 4.62 -32.22 -9.16
C LEU A 215 3.82 -32.60 -10.40
N GLN A 216 4.20 -32.15 -11.60
CA GLN A 216 3.62 -32.65 -12.86
C GLN A 216 3.84 -34.15 -13.08
N GLN A 217 4.66 -34.81 -12.25
CA GLN A 217 4.83 -36.26 -12.22
C GLN A 217 3.87 -36.98 -11.25
N ALA A 218 3.03 -36.28 -10.47
CA ALA A 218 2.11 -36.88 -9.50
C ALA A 218 0.65 -36.37 -9.62
N THR A 219 -0.29 -37.29 -9.65
CA THR A 219 -1.72 -37.13 -10.01
C THR A 219 -2.60 -36.33 -9.04
N THR A 220 -2.07 -35.79 -7.94
CA THR A 220 -2.84 -35.07 -6.88
C THR A 220 -2.91 -33.53 -7.07
N TRP A 221 -2.71 -33.04 -8.29
CA TRP A 221 -2.62 -31.60 -8.62
C TRP A 221 -3.94 -30.81 -8.45
N ARG A 222 -5.12 -31.44 -8.52
CA ARG A 222 -6.42 -30.74 -8.59
C ARG A 222 -6.80 -30.00 -7.31
N GLN A 223 -6.49 -30.54 -6.12
CA GLN A 223 -6.88 -29.95 -4.83
C GLN A 223 -6.00 -28.73 -4.43
N CYS A 224 -4.74 -28.69 -4.88
CA CYS A 224 -3.78 -27.63 -4.52
C CYS A 224 -3.93 -26.36 -5.40
N ARG A 225 -4.62 -26.48 -6.55
CA ARG A 225 -4.72 -25.43 -7.59
C ARG A 225 -5.57 -24.22 -7.17
N ASN A 226 -6.69 -24.43 -6.45
CA ASN A 226 -7.69 -23.36 -6.26
C ASN A 226 -7.23 -22.25 -5.31
N ASN A 227 -6.56 -22.59 -4.21
CA ASN A 227 -6.20 -21.59 -3.18
C ASN A 227 -4.89 -20.85 -3.51
N ARG A 228 -3.99 -21.46 -4.31
CA ARG A 228 -2.69 -20.87 -4.65
C ARG A 228 -2.76 -19.92 -5.85
N PHE A 229 -3.68 -20.15 -6.79
CA PHE A 229 -3.85 -19.30 -7.97
C PHE A 229 -4.41 -17.92 -7.60
N ILE A 230 -5.35 -17.87 -6.65
CA ILE A 230 -5.91 -16.63 -6.10
C ILE A 230 -4.81 -15.78 -5.45
N SER A 231 -3.90 -16.40 -4.69
CA SER A 231 -2.79 -15.67 -4.03
C SER A 231 -1.80 -15.06 -5.03
N ILE A 232 -1.51 -15.76 -6.14
CA ILE A 232 -0.67 -15.24 -7.23
C ILE A 232 -1.36 -14.09 -7.96
N LEU A 233 -2.65 -14.21 -8.23
CA LEU A 233 -3.42 -13.14 -8.86
C LEU A 233 -3.43 -11.87 -7.99
N ILE A 234 -3.61 -12.04 -6.68
CA ILE A 234 -3.55 -10.94 -5.70
C ILE A 234 -2.14 -10.31 -5.71
N SER A 235 -1.08 -11.11 -5.71
CA SER A 235 0.30 -10.59 -5.76
C SER A 235 0.61 -9.81 -7.05
N ILE A 236 0.06 -10.24 -8.19
CA ILE A 236 0.23 -9.55 -9.47
C ILE A 236 -0.59 -8.25 -9.49
N CYS A 237 -1.82 -8.26 -8.99
CA CYS A 237 -2.64 -7.07 -8.86
C CYS A 237 -2.01 -6.05 -7.92
N GLU A 238 -1.43 -6.48 -6.79
CA GLU A 238 -0.73 -5.61 -5.83
C GLU A 238 0.48 -4.93 -6.47
N ILE A 239 1.31 -5.65 -7.22
CA ILE A 239 2.46 -5.08 -7.94
C ILE A 239 1.99 -4.09 -9.02
N MET A 240 0.93 -4.43 -9.77
CA MET A 240 0.40 -3.53 -10.79
C MET A 240 -0.18 -2.25 -10.17
N ILE A 241 -0.87 -2.32 -9.04
CA ILE A 241 -1.45 -1.15 -8.36
C ILE A 241 -0.34 -0.23 -7.83
N VAL A 242 0.68 -0.78 -7.17
CA VAL A 242 1.80 0.01 -6.64
C VAL A 242 2.59 0.69 -7.75
N CYS A 243 2.91 -0.03 -8.83
CA CYS A 243 3.62 0.52 -9.98
C CYS A 243 2.77 1.57 -10.71
N HIS A 244 1.45 1.35 -10.85
CA HIS A 244 0.58 2.26 -11.57
C HIS A 244 0.25 3.53 -10.76
N PHE A 245 0.17 3.48 -9.43
CA PHE A 245 -0.10 4.70 -8.64
C PHE A 245 1.09 5.67 -8.63
N LYS A 246 2.33 5.20 -8.44
CA LYS A 246 3.48 6.11 -8.27
C LYS A 246 3.98 6.72 -9.57
N VAL A 247 3.97 5.97 -10.68
CA VAL A 247 4.33 6.50 -12.01
C VAL A 247 3.42 7.67 -12.42
N TYR A 248 2.16 7.67 -11.97
CA TYR A 248 1.22 8.75 -12.27
C TYR A 248 1.36 10.00 -11.39
N PHE A 249 2.02 9.87 -10.23
CA PHE A 249 2.17 10.93 -9.22
C PHE A 249 3.57 11.56 -9.17
N SER A 250 4.60 10.89 -9.71
CA SER A 250 5.96 11.44 -9.80
C SER A 250 6.19 12.28 -11.07
N LEU A 251 5.12 12.58 -11.82
CA LEU A 251 5.06 13.41 -13.04
C LEU A 251 4.03 14.54 -12.85
#